data_AF-A0A1E7GEV7-F1
#
_entry.id   AF-A0A1E7GEV7-F1
#
_cell.length_a   1.000
_cell.length_b   1.000
_cell.length_c   1.000
_cell.angle_alpha   90.00
_cell.angle_beta   90.00
_cell.angle_gamma   90.00
#
_symmetry.space_group_name_H-M   'P 1'
#
loop_
_entity.id
_entity.type
_entity.pdbx_description
1 polymer ?
#
loop_
_entity_poly.entity_id
_entity_poly.type
_entity_poly.pdbx_seq_one_letter_code
_entity_poly.pdbx_strand_id
1 'polypeptide(L)' 'MYMLEVMKIEILKHLHELGMLDVNGGWEKQSKLDKNAVDELYRAKLVDKNIKGFVRLSEYGVGAVLFGLQNADKISELL' A
#
# COMPACT_ATOMS: atom_id res chain seq x y z
N MET A 1 9.71 -10.60 9.16
CA MET A 1 8.26 -10.75 8.92
C MET A 1 7.48 -9.52 9.41
N TYR A 2 7.60 -9.11 10.68
CA TYR A 2 6.90 -7.93 11.23
C TYR A 2 7.13 -6.60 10.49
N MET A 3 8.37 -6.30 10.06
CA MET A 3 8.67 -5.02 9.40
C MET A 3 7.98 -4.88 8.03
N LEU A 4 7.84 -5.99 7.30
CA LEU A 4 7.24 -5.99 5.96
C LEU A 4 5.72 -5.76 6.04
N GLU A 5 5.06 -6.37 7.02
CA GLU A 5 3.62 -6.20 7.25
C GLU A 5 3.28 -4.77 7.68
N VAL A 6 4.07 -4.19 8.59
CA VAL A 6 3.95 -2.77 8.98
C VAL A 6 4.11 -1.86 7.77
N MET A 7 5.12 -2.11 6.91
CA MET A 7 5.30 -1.35 5.68
C MET A 7 4.12 -1.47 4.72
N LYS A 8 3.53 -2.67 4.57
CA LYS A 8 2.34 -2.88 3.74
C LYS A 8 1.16 -2.05 4.25
N ILE A 9 0.94 -2.00 5.56
CA ILE A 9 -0.11 -1.18 6.18
C ILE A 9 0.13 0.31 5.95
N GLU A 10 1.36 0.77 6.16
CA GLU A 10 1.73 2.17 5.93
C GLU A 10 1.51 2.59 4.47
N ILE A 11 1.89 1.74 3.50
CA ILE A 11 1.65 1.98 2.07
C ILE A 11 0.15 2.11 1.80
N LEU A 12 -0.66 1.19 2.32
CA LEU A 12 -2.10 1.19 2.08
C LEU A 12 -2.79 2.44 2.64
N LYS A 13 -2.44 2.86 3.87
CA LYS A 13 -2.95 4.10 4.48
C LYS A 13 -2.53 5.32 3.66
N HIS A 14 -1.27 5.35 3.28
CA HIS A 14 -0.72 6.46 2.52
C HIS A 14 -1.39 6.61 1.14
N LEU A 15 -1.61 5.51 0.44
CA LEU A 15 -2.34 5.49 -0.83
C LEU A 15 -3.81 5.87 -0.66
N HIS A 16 -4.44 5.53 0.46
CA HIS A 16 -5.80 5.96 0.76
C HIS A 16 -5.88 7.48 0.98
N GLU A 17 -4.89 8.08 1.65
CA GLU A 17 -4.85 9.52 1.93
C GLU A 17 -4.45 10.36 0.71
N LEU A 18 -3.42 9.95 -0.05
CA LEU A 18 -2.87 10.74 -1.15
C LEU A 18 -3.31 10.29 -2.55
N GLY A 19 -3.95 9.12 -2.67
CA GLY A 19 -4.50 8.58 -3.91
C GLY A 19 -3.50 7.91 -4.86
N MET A 20 -2.21 8.29 -4.82
CA MET A 20 -1.16 7.68 -5.65
C MET A 20 0.22 7.81 -5.02
N LEU A 21 1.12 6.88 -5.37
CA LEU A 21 2.50 6.84 -4.92
C LEU A 21 3.46 6.66 -6.10
N ASP A 22 4.45 7.53 -6.25
CA ASP A 22 5.51 7.38 -7.26
C ASP A 22 6.64 6.50 -6.70
N VAL A 23 6.83 5.32 -7.28
CA VAL A 23 7.88 4.36 -6.88
C VAL A 23 9.22 4.64 -7.58
N ASN A 24 9.22 5.45 -8.66
CA ASN A 24 10.39 5.75 -9.48
C ASN A 24 10.96 7.17 -9.24
N GLY A 25 10.13 8.13 -8.83
CA GLY A 25 10.47 9.56 -8.74
C GLY A 25 11.18 10.03 -7.47
N GLY A 26 11.75 9.12 -6.67
CA GLY A 26 12.58 9.52 -5.53
C GLY A 26 11.84 9.77 -4.22
N TRP A 27 10.90 8.88 -3.86
CA TRP A 27 10.43 8.77 -2.46
C TRP A 27 11.52 8.33 -1.48
N GLU A 28 12.65 7.82 -1.97
CA GLU A 28 13.78 7.34 -1.17
C GLU A 28 14.33 8.38 -0.17
N LYS A 29 13.92 9.66 -0.24
CA LYS A 29 14.28 10.69 0.76
C LYS A 29 13.27 10.91 1.89
N GLN A 30 12.06 10.35 1.88
CA GLN A 30 11.06 10.62 2.94
C GLN A 30 10.29 9.40 3.50
N SER A 31 10.32 8.22 2.87
CA SER A 31 9.70 7.03 3.45
C SER A 31 10.53 5.78 3.19
N LYS A 32 10.79 5.02 4.25
CA LYS A 32 11.45 3.71 4.22
C LYS A 32 10.48 2.66 3.67
N LEU A 33 10.05 2.76 2.41
CA LEU A 33 9.13 1.78 1.82
C LEU A 33 9.92 0.76 1.00
N ASP A 34 9.72 -0.51 1.33
CA ASP A 34 10.36 -1.64 0.67
C ASP A 34 9.61 -2.00 -0.62
N LYS A 35 10.33 -2.13 -1.75
CA LYS A 35 9.77 -2.61 -3.03
C LYS A 35 9.08 -3.96 -2.90
N ASN A 36 9.55 -4.81 -1.99
CA ASN A 36 8.94 -6.11 -1.70
C ASN A 36 7.53 -5.95 -1.13
N ALA A 37 7.28 -4.94 -0.28
CA ALA A 37 5.95 -4.69 0.27
C ALA A 37 4.96 -4.30 -0.83
N VAL A 38 5.39 -3.43 -1.76
CA VAL A 38 4.59 -3.02 -2.92
C VAL A 38 4.32 -4.22 -3.85
N ASP A 39 5.31 -5.09 -4.06
CA ASP A 39 5.17 -6.28 -4.87
C ASP A 39 4.18 -7.29 -4.27
N GLU A 40 4.21 -7.50 -2.95
CA GLU A 40 3.25 -8.34 -2.25
C GLU A 40 1.83 -7.77 -2.31
N LEU A 41 1.66 -6.48 -2.09
CA LEU A 41 0.36 -5.81 -2.22
C LEU A 41 -0.21 -5.92 -3.64
N TYR A 42 0.67 -5.83 -4.66
CA TYR A 42 0.28 -6.01 -6.05
C TYR A 42 -0.17 -7.46 -6.33
N ARG A 43 0.57 -8.45 -5.81
CA ARG A 43 0.19 -9.87 -5.91
C ARG A 43 -1.14 -10.17 -5.20
N ALA A 44 -1.39 -9.52 -4.06
CA ALA A 44 -2.64 -9.58 -3.32
C ALA A 44 -3.79 -8.80 -4.00
N LYS A 45 -3.54 -8.14 -5.13
CA LYS A 45 -4.51 -7.31 -5.88
C LYS A 45 -5.07 -6.13 -5.10
N LEU A 46 -4.36 -5.68 -4.05
CA LEU A 46 -4.74 -4.52 -3.24
C LEU A 46 -4.29 -3.21 -3.89
N VAL A 47 -3.27 -3.26 -4.74
CA VAL A 47 -2.77 -2.08 -5.46
C VAL A 47 -2.59 -2.38 -6.94
N ASP A 48 -2.73 -1.36 -7.77
CA ASP A 48 -2.38 -1.37 -9.18
C ASP A 48 -1.07 -0.63 -9.41
N LYS A 49 -0.28 -1.12 -10.37
CA LYS A 49 0.95 -0.47 -10.85
C LYS A 49 0.74 0.06 -12.26
N ASN A 50 1.13 1.30 -12.51
CA ASN A 50 1.19 1.83 -13.87
C ASN A 50 2.60 1.64 -14.48
N ILE A 51 2.67 1.78 -15.80
CA ILE A 51 3.90 1.63 -16.60
C ILE A 51 4.98 2.68 -16.26
N LYS A 52 4.59 3.77 -15.62
CA LYS A 52 5.48 4.85 -15.18
C LYS A 52 5.98 4.66 -13.74
N GLY A 53 5.59 3.57 -13.08
CA GLY A 53 5.96 3.24 -11.70
C GLY A 53 5.15 3.97 -10.63
N PHE A 54 3.95 4.45 -10.96
CA PHE A 54 3.02 4.88 -9.93
C PHE A 54 2.19 3.70 -9.44
N VAL A 55 1.93 3.69 -8.14
CA VAL A 55 1.07 2.75 -7.45
C VAL A 55 -0.16 3.48 -6.95
N ARG A 56 -1.32 2.85 -7.06
CA ARG A 56 -2.59 3.32 -6.47
C ARG A 56 -3.34 2.14 -5.88
N LEU A 57 -4.29 2.39 -4.98
CA LEU A 57 -5.21 1.34 -4.56
C LEU A 57 -6.03 0.85 -5.76
N SER A 58 -6.22 -0.47 -5.83
CA SER A 58 -7.25 -1.04 -6.71
C SER A 58 -8.64 -0.79 -6.10
N GLU A 59 -9.71 -0.99 -6.87
CA GLU A 59 -11.09 -0.89 -6.32
C GLU A 59 -11.29 -1.84 -5.12
N TYR A 60 -10.78 -3.07 -5.24
CA TYR A 60 -10.77 -4.04 -4.14
C TYR A 60 -9.94 -3.55 -2.96
N GLY A 61 -8.75 -2.97 -3.21
CA GLY A 61 -7.88 -2.41 -2.20
C GLY A 61 -8.51 -1.25 -1.43
N VAL A 62 -9.25 -0.36 -2.10
CA VAL A 62 -10.00 0.72 -1.45
C VAL A 62 -11.00 0.14 -0.45
N GLY A 63 -11.81 -0.84 -0.89
CA GLY A 63 -12.78 -1.50 -0.02
C GLY A 63 -12.14 -2.19 1.18
N ALA A 64 -11.03 -2.91 0.94
CA ALA A 64 -10.27 -3.60 1.98
C ALA A 64 -9.72 -2.61 3.02
N VAL A 65 -9.05 -1.54 2.58
CA VAL A 65 -8.47 -0.53 3.49
C VAL A 65 -9.55 0.18 4.29
N LEU A 66 -10.67 0.58 3.68
CA LEU A 66 -11.78 1.20 4.39
C LEU A 66 -12.37 0.26 5.46
N PHE A 67 -12.56 -1.01 5.12
CA PHE A 67 -13.03 -2.02 6.07
C PHE A 67 -12.05 -2.20 7.24
N GLY A 68 -10.75 -2.25 6.96
CA GLY A 68 -9.71 -2.34 8.00
C GLY A 68 -9.70 -1.12 8.92
N LEU A 69 -9.75 0.10 8.36
CA LEU A 69 -9.77 1.35 9.12
C LEU A 69 -11.01 1.47 10.02
N GLN A 70 -12.19 1.08 9.52
CA GLN A 70 -13.45 1.12 10.29
C GLN A 70 -13.46 0.13 11.46
N ASN A 71 -12.72 -0.97 11.35
CA ASN A 71 -12.66 -2.00 12.38
C ASN A 71 -11.41 -1.84 13.27
N ALA A 72 -11.21 -0.68 13.89
CA ALA A 72 -10.08 -0.44 14.80
C ALA A 72 -8.69 -0.69 14.17
N ASP A 73 -8.52 -0.31 12.90
CA ASP A 73 -7.25 -0.41 12.16
C ASP A 73 -6.74 -1.85 11.95
N LYS A 74 -7.67 -2.78 11.70
CA LYS A 74 -7.43 -4.19 11.38
C LYS A 74 -6.90 -4.44 9.96
N ILE A 75 -6.16 -3.48 9.38
CA ILE A 75 -5.59 -3.64 8.02
C ILE A 75 -4.64 -4.84 7.96
N SER A 76 -3.92 -5.15 9.05
CA SER A 76 -3.08 -6.34 9.15
C SER A 76 -3.83 -7.65 8.93
N GLU A 77 -5.12 -7.73 9.31
CA GLU A 77 -5.94 -8.94 9.13
C GLU A 77 -6.29 -9.20 7.65
N LEU A 78 -5.98 -8.25 6.76
CA LEU A 78 -6.23 -8.32 5.32
C LEU A 78 -4.98 -8.71 4.51
N LEU A 79 -3.82 -8.81 5.15
CA LEU A 79 -2.50 -9.02 4.55
C LEU A 79 -2.00 -10.46 4.65
#